data_AF-A0A962P8F2-F1
#
_entry.id   AF-A0A962P8F2-F1
#
_cell.length_a   1.000
_cell.length_b   1.000
_cell.length_c   1.000
_cell.angle_alpha   90.00
_cell.angle_beta   90.00
_cell.angle_gamma   90.00
#
_symmetry.space_group_name_H-M   'P 1'
#
loop_
_entity.id
_entity.type
_entity.pdbx_description
1 polymer ?
#
loop_
_entity_poly.entity_id
_entity_poly.type
_entity_poly.pdbx_seq_one_letter_code
_entity_poly.pdbx_strand_id
1 'polypeptide(L)'
;MTRIAEFLHLALWLIALLLVVWTLRQLPVQDMLAGIGLLAPGDWLLWILINVTILYLAVKRWQLLALSMGTALPLGFLFRLRQSASLISFVTPGPHFGGEPLQLYWLHKYRQLPLHRAIAVLGVDRFLETFINMAVLLAGVLTLFGTAILPIATWLQVATILMTVLLLMLVIVSVIVKHPAWLSLRLRKMGQRWRSDQQSDQNQGWQALVTLLRKSFSQQKPRLALAVGLALAGWGALLLELTLLLRFLDLAPTLTGVVLIMVGMRLAMLLPMPGGIGTIEASLLWSFAYLNLPLSAAAGLIVLTRLRDVVVLLIGLLCLAGLRRTETTGIQNPTTSEAGTIRIPID
;
A
#
# COMPACT_ATOMS: atom_id res chain seq x y z
N MET A 1 34.33 -2.05 10.35
CA MET A 1 33.04 -2.31 9.65
C MET A 1 31.84 -1.68 10.35
N THR A 2 31.83 -1.55 11.68
CA THR A 2 30.74 -0.89 12.46
C THR A 2 30.56 0.60 12.16
N ARG A 3 31.65 1.39 12.11
CA ARG A 3 31.58 2.85 11.82
C ARG A 3 31.00 3.20 10.44
N ILE A 4 31.26 2.36 9.42
CA ILE A 4 30.72 2.58 8.06
C ILE A 4 29.21 2.30 8.05
N ALA A 5 28.76 1.26 8.76
CA ALA A 5 27.35 0.95 8.91
C ALA A 5 26.59 2.04 9.71
N GLU A 6 27.20 2.57 10.78
CA GLU A 6 26.65 3.70 11.55
C GLU A 6 26.57 4.97 10.70
N PHE A 7 27.61 5.28 9.93
CA PHE A 7 27.61 6.43 9.02
C PHE A 7 26.55 6.31 7.92
N LEU A 8 26.43 5.13 7.28
CA LEU A 8 25.39 4.87 6.29
C LEU A 8 23.99 4.98 6.90
N HIS A 9 23.81 4.50 8.13
CA HIS A 9 22.54 4.59 8.82
C HIS A 9 22.17 6.05 9.14
N LEU A 10 23.12 6.83 9.67
CA LEU A 10 22.97 8.26 9.90
C LEU A 10 22.66 9.02 8.60
N ALA A 11 23.37 8.73 7.52
CA ALA A 11 23.15 9.35 6.22
C ALA A 11 21.75 9.03 5.66
N LEU A 12 21.29 7.77 5.77
CA LEU A 12 19.93 7.37 5.38
C LEU A 12 18.86 8.09 6.20
N TRP A 13 19.06 8.22 7.52
CA TRP A 13 18.17 8.98 8.39
C TRP A 13 18.14 10.46 8.05
N LEU A 14 19.29 11.04 7.72
CA LEU A 14 19.42 12.45 7.37
C LEU A 14 18.79 12.74 6.01
N ILE A 15 18.94 11.84 5.03
CA ILE A 15 18.25 11.90 3.74
C ILE A 15 16.73 11.74 3.92
N ALA A 16 16.28 10.77 4.72
CA ALA A 16 14.86 10.60 5.01
C ALA A 16 14.28 11.84 5.71
N LEU A 17 15.00 12.42 6.67
CA LEU A 17 14.60 13.65 7.35
C LEU A 17 14.58 14.85 6.38
N LEU A 18 15.58 14.99 5.51
CA LEU A 18 15.62 16.02 4.48
C LEU A 18 14.45 15.91 3.50
N LEU A 19 14.14 14.70 3.04
CA LEU A 19 12.99 14.44 2.16
C LEU A 19 11.68 14.79 2.87
N VAL A 20 11.50 14.37 4.13
CA VAL A 20 10.32 14.72 4.93
C VAL A 20 10.21 16.24 5.10
N VAL A 21 11.28 16.94 5.47
CA VAL A 21 11.27 18.40 5.66
C VAL A 21 11.01 19.13 4.35
N TRP A 22 11.61 18.69 3.25
CA TRP A 22 11.41 19.26 1.91
C TRP A 22 9.96 19.07 1.42
N THR A 23 9.40 17.88 1.64
CA THR A 23 8.00 17.56 1.38
C THR A 23 7.06 18.42 2.23
N LEU A 24 7.31 18.54 3.53
CA LEU A 24 6.47 19.33 4.44
C LEU A 24 6.52 20.83 4.12
N ARG A 25 7.68 21.35 3.66
CA ARG A 25 7.82 22.76 3.25
C ARG A 25 7.03 23.11 2.00
N GLN A 26 6.72 22.14 1.16
CA GLN A 26 5.91 22.35 -0.05
C GLN A 26 4.41 22.30 0.22
N LEU A 27 4.00 21.93 1.44
CA LEU A 27 2.59 21.97 1.80
C LEU A 27 2.15 23.43 2.00
N PRO A 28 1.02 23.85 1.41
CA PRO A 28 0.50 25.20 1.58
C PRO A 28 -0.16 25.35 2.98
N VAL A 29 0.67 25.50 4.01
CA VAL A 29 0.23 25.52 5.43
C VAL A 29 -0.76 26.66 5.72
N GLN A 30 -0.61 27.80 5.04
CA GLN A 30 -1.52 28.95 5.21
C GLN A 30 -2.92 28.65 4.66
N ASP A 31 -2.99 27.99 3.49
CA ASP A 31 -4.26 27.55 2.89
C ASP A 31 -4.89 26.41 3.69
N MET A 32 -4.07 25.58 4.36
CA MET A 32 -4.55 24.53 5.26
C MET A 32 -5.37 25.09 6.43
N LEU A 33 -4.93 26.19 7.01
CA LEU A 33 -5.62 26.84 8.14
C LEU A 33 -6.93 27.50 7.70
N ALA A 34 -6.99 28.06 6.48
CA ALA A 34 -8.21 28.61 5.92
C ALA A 34 -9.25 27.51 5.59
N GLY A 35 -8.81 26.35 5.10
CA GLY A 35 -9.69 25.22 4.79
C GLY A 35 -10.35 24.58 6.02
N ILE A 36 -9.70 24.64 7.19
CA ILE A 36 -10.24 24.11 8.46
C ILE A 36 -11.48 24.88 8.93
N GLY A 37 -11.58 26.17 8.60
CA GLY A 37 -12.72 27.03 8.97
C GLY A 37 -14.00 26.80 8.16
N LEU A 38 -13.94 26.00 7.09
CA LEU A 38 -15.07 25.77 6.17
C LEU A 38 -16.00 24.63 6.62
N LEU A 39 -15.52 23.72 7.46
CA LEU A 39 -16.21 22.46 7.77
C LEU A 39 -16.97 22.53 9.09
N ALA A 40 -18.23 22.08 9.09
CA ALA A 40 -18.98 21.90 10.33
C ALA A 40 -18.41 20.70 11.13
N PRO A 41 -18.61 20.64 12.46
CA PRO A 41 -18.15 19.51 13.28
C PRO A 41 -18.70 18.15 12.82
N GLY A 42 -19.91 18.12 12.25
CA GLY A 42 -20.51 16.91 11.69
C GLY A 42 -19.77 16.39 10.45
N ASP A 43 -19.29 17.29 9.60
CA ASP A 43 -18.54 16.97 8.38
C ASP A 43 -17.19 16.34 8.73
N TRP A 44 -16.52 16.88 9.75
CA TRP A 44 -15.31 16.30 10.32
C TRP A 44 -15.52 14.87 10.80
N LEU A 45 -16.59 14.63 11.57
CA LEU A 45 -16.89 13.29 12.09
C LEU A 45 -17.13 12.29 10.95
N LEU A 46 -17.91 12.68 9.94
CA LEU A 46 -18.20 11.84 8.79
C LEU A 46 -16.93 11.53 7.98
N TRP A 47 -16.09 12.53 7.73
CA TRP A 47 -14.85 12.36 6.98
C TRP A 47 -13.83 11.47 7.71
N ILE A 48 -13.73 11.63 9.03
CA ILE A 48 -12.92 10.76 9.89
C ILE A 48 -13.46 9.32 9.84
N LEU A 49 -14.77 9.12 9.96
CA LEU A 49 -15.38 7.80 9.95
C LEU A 49 -15.09 7.05 8.64
N ILE A 50 -15.17 7.74 7.50
CA ILE A 50 -14.86 7.17 6.19
C ILE A 50 -13.38 6.80 6.09
N ASN A 51 -12.50 7.67 6.55
CA ASN A 51 -11.05 7.39 6.57
C ASN A 51 -10.70 6.20 7.45
N VAL A 52 -11.28 6.11 8.65
CA VAL A 52 -11.15 4.96 9.54
C VAL A 52 -11.67 3.69 8.85
N THR A 53 -12.79 3.79 8.12
CA THR A 53 -13.36 2.67 7.36
C THR A 53 -12.41 2.22 6.25
N ILE A 54 -11.84 3.14 5.47
CA ILE A 54 -10.85 2.82 4.42
C ILE A 54 -9.64 2.08 5.01
N LEU A 55 -9.09 2.59 6.11
CA LEU A 55 -7.95 1.96 6.79
C LEU A 55 -8.32 0.58 7.34
N TYR A 56 -9.50 0.45 7.98
CA TYR A 56 -10.00 -0.82 8.51
C TYR A 56 -10.18 -1.86 7.41
N LEU A 57 -10.84 -1.51 6.29
CA LEU A 57 -11.06 -2.41 5.17
C LEU A 57 -9.73 -2.92 4.59
N ALA A 58 -8.75 -2.02 4.44
CA ALA A 58 -7.42 -2.37 3.94
C ALA A 58 -6.68 -3.34 4.87
N VAL A 59 -6.73 -3.13 6.18
CA VAL A 59 -6.07 -4.01 7.17
C VAL A 59 -6.84 -5.33 7.32
N LYS A 60 -8.17 -5.29 7.31
CA LYS A 60 -9.01 -6.48 7.44
C LYS A 60 -8.84 -7.41 6.25
N ARG A 61 -8.76 -6.85 5.04
CA ARG A 61 -8.39 -7.60 3.83
C ARG A 61 -7.07 -8.33 4.01
N TRP A 62 -6.02 -7.64 4.47
CA TRP A 62 -4.72 -8.26 4.71
C TRP A 62 -4.81 -9.39 5.75
N GLN A 63 -5.58 -9.19 6.82
CA GLN A 63 -5.82 -10.21 7.84
C GLN A 63 -6.47 -11.47 7.25
N LEU A 64 -7.46 -11.32 6.37
CA LEU A 64 -8.16 -12.46 5.75
C LEU A 64 -7.26 -13.25 4.80
N LEU A 65 -6.41 -12.55 4.05
CA LEU A 65 -5.40 -13.18 3.19
C LEU A 65 -4.35 -13.92 4.02
N ALA A 66 -3.95 -13.38 5.18
CA ALA A 66 -3.07 -14.10 6.11
C ALA A 66 -3.76 -15.37 6.65
N LEU A 67 -5.04 -15.28 7.02
CA LEU A 67 -5.83 -16.41 7.50
C LEU A 67 -6.05 -17.49 6.44
N SER A 68 -6.19 -17.13 5.16
CA SER A 68 -6.29 -18.10 4.06
C SER A 68 -5.00 -18.92 3.88
N MET A 69 -3.88 -18.39 4.36
CA MET A 69 -2.57 -19.07 4.38
C MET A 69 -2.25 -19.73 5.73
N GLY A 70 -3.25 -19.87 6.62
CA GLY A 70 -3.08 -20.50 7.93
C GLY A 70 -2.29 -19.64 8.92
N THR A 71 -2.20 -18.32 8.70
CA THR A 71 -1.44 -17.40 9.56
C THR A 71 -2.39 -16.46 10.28
N ALA A 72 -2.54 -16.65 11.60
CA ALA A 72 -3.37 -15.79 12.43
C ALA A 72 -2.56 -14.56 12.89
N LEU A 73 -2.84 -13.40 12.28
CA LEU A 73 -2.22 -12.12 12.65
C LEU A 73 -3.25 -11.19 13.30
N PRO A 74 -2.93 -10.57 14.46
CA PRO A 74 -3.85 -9.66 15.11
C PRO A 74 -3.99 -8.37 14.30
N LEU A 75 -5.21 -7.85 14.22
CA LEU A 75 -5.54 -6.70 13.38
C LEU A 75 -4.72 -5.46 13.79
N GLY A 76 -4.56 -5.19 15.08
CA GLY A 76 -3.74 -4.07 15.57
C GLY A 76 -2.25 -4.17 15.24
N PHE A 77 -1.70 -5.39 15.09
CA PHE A 77 -0.33 -5.55 14.59
C PHE A 77 -0.26 -5.20 13.10
N LEU A 78 -1.18 -5.73 12.29
CA LEU A 78 -1.24 -5.43 10.85
C LEU A 78 -1.49 -3.95 10.59
N PHE A 79 -2.33 -3.30 11.38
CA PHE A 79 -2.56 -1.86 11.30
C PHE A 79 -1.26 -1.09 11.55
N ARG A 80 -0.60 -1.31 12.70
CA ARG A 80 0.67 -0.63 13.01
C ARG A 80 1.73 -0.87 11.94
N LEU A 81 1.84 -2.12 11.47
CA LEU A 81 2.80 -2.49 10.45
C LEU A 81 2.50 -1.84 9.10
N ARG A 82 1.22 -1.76 8.70
CA ARG A 82 0.78 -1.08 7.48
C ARG A 82 1.03 0.42 7.56
N GLN A 83 0.64 1.09 8.64
CA GLN A 83 0.84 2.53 8.79
C GLN A 83 2.32 2.91 8.84
N SER A 84 3.15 2.09 9.50
CA SER A 84 4.62 2.28 9.53
C SER A 84 5.23 2.13 8.14
N ALA A 85 4.75 1.16 7.36
CA ALA A 85 5.19 0.97 5.98
C ALA A 85 4.73 2.09 5.05
N SER A 86 3.49 2.58 5.23
CA SER A 86 2.95 3.71 4.47
C SER A 86 3.77 4.98 4.68
N LEU A 87 4.23 5.25 5.90
CA LEU A 87 5.17 6.36 6.17
C LEU A 87 6.44 6.24 5.32
N ILE A 88 7.07 5.07 5.30
CA ILE A 88 8.30 4.86 4.53
C ILE A 88 8.02 4.97 3.03
N SER A 89 6.97 4.32 2.53
CA SER A 89 6.57 4.41 1.11
C SER A 89 6.20 5.83 0.68
N PHE A 90 5.74 6.70 1.58
CA PHE A 90 5.42 8.09 1.23
C PHE A 90 6.67 8.94 1.00
N VAL A 91 7.72 8.70 1.79
CA VAL A 91 8.99 9.43 1.73
C VAL A 91 9.90 8.90 0.63
N THR A 92 9.84 7.60 0.35
CA THR A 92 10.67 6.97 -0.68
C THR A 92 10.15 7.30 -2.08
N PRO A 93 11.00 7.81 -3.00
CA PRO A 93 10.60 8.04 -4.38
C PRO A 93 10.30 6.72 -5.10
N GLY A 94 9.16 6.67 -5.78
CA GLY A 94 8.70 5.52 -6.54
C GLY A 94 7.27 5.09 -6.16
N PRO A 95 6.54 4.43 -7.07
CA PRO A 95 5.16 4.02 -6.81
C PRO A 95 5.10 2.94 -5.73
N HIS A 96 4.85 3.35 -4.49
CA HIS A 96 4.58 2.48 -3.33
C HIS A 96 5.68 1.50 -2.89
N PHE A 97 6.84 1.46 -3.55
CA PHE A 97 7.98 0.62 -3.21
C PHE A 97 8.90 1.30 -2.18
N GLY A 98 8.61 1.13 -0.89
CA GLY A 98 9.47 1.64 0.18
C GLY A 98 9.26 0.97 1.54
N GLY A 99 7.99 0.78 1.93
CA GLY A 99 7.62 0.15 3.18
C GLY A 99 7.59 -1.38 3.16
N GLU A 100 7.58 -2.01 1.99
CA GLU A 100 7.42 -3.48 1.88
C GLU A 100 8.58 -4.27 2.51
N PRO A 101 9.86 -3.86 2.37
CA PRO A 101 10.96 -4.52 3.07
C PRO A 101 10.82 -4.44 4.60
N LEU A 102 10.30 -3.32 5.13
CA LEU A 102 9.97 -3.18 6.55
C LEU A 102 8.91 -4.23 6.95
N GLN A 103 7.83 -4.33 6.18
CA GLN A 103 6.78 -5.31 6.47
C GLN A 103 7.30 -6.74 6.48
N LEU A 104 8.14 -7.07 5.50
CA LEU A 104 8.75 -8.39 5.41
C LEU A 104 9.68 -8.70 6.59
N TYR A 105 10.52 -7.74 6.98
CA TYR A 105 11.41 -7.89 8.13
C TYR A 105 10.64 -8.14 9.43
N TRP A 106 9.59 -7.35 9.72
CA TRP A 106 8.80 -7.53 10.94
C TRP A 106 7.97 -8.82 10.92
N LEU A 107 7.46 -9.23 9.75
CA LEU A 107 6.79 -10.53 9.62
C LEU A 107 7.75 -11.70 9.85
N HIS A 108 8.96 -11.63 9.31
CA HIS A 108 9.94 -12.71 9.42
C HIS A 108 10.59 -12.76 10.80
N LYS A 109 11.17 -11.64 11.25
CA LYS A 109 12.00 -11.60 12.46
C LYS A 109 11.18 -11.46 13.74
N TYR A 110 10.14 -10.62 13.74
CA TYR A 110 9.36 -10.35 14.95
C TYR A 110 8.19 -11.33 15.12
N ARG A 111 7.50 -11.68 14.02
CA ARG A 111 6.43 -12.71 14.06
C ARG A 111 6.94 -14.13 13.80
N GLN A 112 8.24 -14.32 13.65
CA GLN A 112 8.90 -15.62 13.46
C GLN A 112 8.27 -16.42 12.30
N LEU A 113 7.72 -15.75 11.30
CA LEU A 113 7.15 -16.44 10.14
C LEU A 113 8.28 -16.92 9.24
N PRO A 114 8.22 -18.16 8.74
CA PRO A 114 9.20 -18.60 7.75
C PRO A 114 9.10 -17.70 6.51
N LEU A 115 10.23 -17.37 5.90
CA LEU A 115 10.33 -16.34 4.86
C LEU A 115 9.34 -16.56 3.71
N HIS A 116 9.14 -17.81 3.28
CA HIS A 116 8.19 -18.16 2.22
C HIS A 116 6.74 -17.79 2.57
N ARG A 117 6.32 -17.91 3.85
CA ARG A 117 4.99 -17.49 4.31
C ARG A 117 4.90 -15.97 4.41
N ALA A 118 5.93 -15.32 4.93
CA ALA A 118 5.96 -13.86 5.04
C ALA A 118 5.84 -13.20 3.66
N ILE A 119 6.59 -13.71 2.67
CA ILE A 119 6.49 -13.26 1.26
C ILE A 119 5.10 -13.55 0.68
N ALA A 120 4.53 -14.73 0.92
CA ALA A 120 3.20 -15.05 0.39
C ALA A 120 2.11 -14.14 0.96
N VAL A 121 2.07 -13.97 2.29
CA VAL A 121 1.06 -13.16 2.98
C VAL A 121 1.15 -11.68 2.57
N LEU A 122 2.35 -11.14 2.50
CA LEU A 122 2.57 -9.76 2.05
C LEU A 122 2.31 -9.62 0.54
N GLY A 123 2.87 -10.53 -0.26
CA GLY A 123 2.82 -10.48 -1.71
C GLY A 123 1.42 -10.61 -2.28
N VAL A 124 0.56 -11.47 -1.73
CA VAL A 124 -0.84 -11.57 -2.17
C VAL A 124 -1.64 -10.33 -1.77
N ASP A 125 -1.35 -9.72 -0.62
CA ASP A 125 -1.97 -8.46 -0.22
C ASP A 125 -1.60 -7.31 -1.16
N ARG A 126 -0.31 -7.16 -1.48
CA ARG A 126 0.18 -6.16 -2.45
C ARG A 126 -0.37 -6.43 -3.85
N PHE A 127 -0.34 -7.68 -4.31
CA PHE A 127 -0.88 -8.06 -5.61
C PHE A 127 -2.35 -7.70 -5.73
N LEU A 128 -3.18 -8.07 -4.73
CA LEU A 128 -4.60 -7.79 -4.76
C LEU A 128 -4.90 -6.29 -4.72
N GLU A 129 -4.14 -5.54 -3.92
CA GLU A 129 -4.25 -4.07 -3.82
C GLU A 129 -3.98 -3.41 -5.18
N THR A 130 -2.84 -3.75 -5.80
CA THR A 130 -2.44 -3.19 -7.09
C THR A 130 -3.35 -3.67 -8.22
N PHE A 131 -3.74 -4.95 -8.22
CA PHE A 131 -4.61 -5.52 -9.24
C PHE A 131 -5.97 -4.82 -9.27
N ILE A 132 -6.59 -4.63 -8.10
CA ILE A 132 -7.89 -3.95 -8.00
C ILE A 132 -7.73 -2.46 -8.32
N ASN A 133 -6.64 -1.81 -7.90
CA ASN A 133 -6.35 -0.43 -8.32
C ASN A 133 -6.30 -0.31 -9.85
N MET A 134 -5.53 -1.16 -10.52
CA MET A 134 -5.43 -1.14 -11.99
C MET A 134 -6.77 -1.48 -12.67
N ALA A 135 -7.54 -2.44 -12.13
CA ALA A 135 -8.84 -2.82 -12.68
C ALA A 135 -9.88 -1.69 -12.55
N VAL A 136 -9.97 -1.05 -11.39
CA VAL A 136 -10.88 0.09 -11.16
C VAL A 136 -10.44 1.31 -11.97
N LEU A 137 -9.13 1.56 -12.08
CA LEU A 137 -8.60 2.64 -12.91
C LEU A 137 -8.92 2.43 -14.38
N LEU A 138 -8.75 1.21 -14.89
CA LEU A 138 -9.16 0.84 -16.24
C LEU A 138 -10.68 1.04 -16.42
N ALA A 139 -11.50 0.60 -15.48
CA ALA A 139 -12.95 0.82 -15.53
C ALA A 139 -13.28 2.32 -15.58
N GLY A 140 -12.63 3.15 -14.76
CA GLY A 140 -12.77 4.61 -14.79
C GLY A 140 -12.41 5.21 -16.14
N VAL A 141 -11.26 4.83 -16.71
CA VAL A 141 -10.86 5.26 -18.06
C VAL A 141 -11.87 4.84 -19.13
N LEU A 142 -12.41 3.62 -19.05
CA LEU A 142 -13.44 3.14 -19.97
C LEU A 142 -14.77 3.89 -19.81
N THR A 143 -15.14 4.31 -18.60
CA THR A 143 -16.34 5.16 -18.41
C THR A 143 -16.17 6.57 -18.97
N LEU A 144 -14.94 7.08 -19.05
CA LEU A 144 -14.61 8.36 -19.67
C LEU A 144 -14.41 8.23 -21.19
N PHE A 145 -14.44 7.01 -21.73
CA PHE A 145 -14.29 6.77 -23.15
C PHE A 145 -15.44 7.39 -23.95
N GLY A 146 -15.12 8.07 -25.05
CA GLY A 146 -16.11 8.76 -25.89
C GLY A 146 -16.55 10.13 -25.37
N THR A 147 -16.04 10.57 -24.21
CA THR A 147 -16.19 11.96 -23.79
C THR A 147 -15.27 12.88 -24.60
N ALA A 148 -15.67 14.13 -24.82
CA ALA A 148 -14.88 15.13 -25.55
C ALA A 148 -13.64 15.65 -24.78
N ILE A 149 -13.28 15.01 -23.66
CA ILE A 149 -12.23 15.44 -22.72
C ILE A 149 -10.85 15.30 -23.32
N LEU A 150 -10.57 14.11 -23.86
CA LEU A 150 -9.32 13.79 -24.53
C LEU A 150 -9.66 13.20 -25.90
N PRO A 151 -8.74 13.33 -26.87
CA PRO A 151 -8.85 12.61 -28.12
C PRO A 151 -9.05 11.12 -27.87
N ILE A 152 -9.91 10.48 -28.68
CA ILE A 152 -10.21 9.04 -28.56
C ILE A 152 -8.93 8.20 -28.58
N ALA A 153 -7.95 8.60 -29.39
CA ALA A 153 -6.64 7.95 -29.47
C ALA A 153 -5.91 7.93 -28.11
N THR A 154 -5.96 9.02 -27.35
CA THR A 154 -5.34 9.11 -26.02
C THR A 154 -6.04 8.22 -25.01
N TRP A 155 -7.38 8.22 -24.99
CA TRP A 155 -8.13 7.30 -24.13
C TRP A 155 -7.82 5.83 -24.45
N LEU A 156 -7.74 5.48 -25.73
CA LEU A 156 -7.39 4.13 -26.17
C LEU A 156 -5.95 3.76 -25.77
N GLN A 157 -5.00 4.69 -25.90
CA GLN A 157 -3.62 4.47 -25.46
C GLN A 157 -3.54 4.22 -23.96
N VAL A 158 -4.23 5.02 -23.13
CA VAL A 158 -4.23 4.82 -21.67
C VAL A 158 -4.91 3.48 -21.31
N ALA A 159 -6.06 3.19 -21.91
CA ALA A 159 -6.79 1.95 -21.66
C ALA A 159 -5.97 0.71 -22.07
N THR A 160 -5.29 0.76 -23.22
CA THR A 160 -4.43 -0.35 -23.68
C THR A 160 -3.24 -0.56 -22.76
N ILE A 161 -2.56 0.49 -22.30
CA ILE A 161 -1.47 0.38 -21.33
C ILE A 161 -1.97 -0.29 -20.04
N LEU A 162 -3.07 0.20 -19.46
CA LEU A 162 -3.65 -0.35 -18.23
C LEU A 162 -4.07 -1.82 -18.42
N MET A 163 -4.69 -2.15 -19.54
CA MET A 163 -5.07 -3.52 -19.89
C MET A 163 -3.84 -4.43 -20.02
N THR A 164 -2.78 -3.98 -20.71
CA THR A 164 -1.54 -4.75 -20.85
C THR A 164 -0.89 -5.01 -19.50
N VAL A 165 -0.83 -4.01 -18.61
CA VAL A 165 -0.30 -4.17 -17.25
C VAL A 165 -1.14 -5.19 -16.46
N LEU A 166 -2.46 -5.09 -16.51
CA LEU A 166 -3.37 -6.00 -15.82
C LEU A 166 -3.22 -7.45 -16.32
N LEU A 167 -3.15 -7.64 -17.64
CA LEU A 167 -2.90 -8.94 -18.26
C LEU A 167 -1.53 -9.49 -17.89
N LEU A 168 -0.49 -8.67 -17.90
CA LEU A 168 0.86 -9.06 -17.49
C LEU A 168 0.88 -9.54 -16.03
N MET A 169 0.19 -8.84 -15.13
CA MET A 169 0.03 -9.25 -13.74
C MET A 169 -0.62 -10.65 -13.63
N LEU A 170 -1.70 -10.90 -14.39
CA LEU A 170 -2.36 -12.20 -14.42
C LEU A 170 -1.47 -13.31 -14.98
N VAL A 171 -0.71 -13.01 -16.05
CA VAL A 171 0.26 -13.94 -16.64
C VAL A 171 1.35 -14.27 -15.62
N ILE A 172 1.94 -13.27 -14.96
CA ILE A 172 2.98 -13.47 -13.95
C ILE A 172 2.49 -14.39 -12.82
N VAL A 173 1.32 -14.09 -12.24
CA VAL A 173 0.76 -14.96 -11.18
C VAL A 173 0.44 -16.35 -11.71
N SER A 174 -0.11 -16.46 -12.92
CA SER A 174 -0.39 -17.76 -13.54
C SER A 174 0.87 -18.58 -13.74
N VAL A 175 1.98 -17.96 -14.17
CA VAL A 175 3.28 -18.64 -14.35
C VAL A 175 3.85 -19.05 -12.99
N ILE A 176 3.82 -18.19 -11.97
CA ILE A 176 4.27 -18.51 -10.61
C ILE A 176 3.50 -19.71 -10.05
N VAL A 177 2.18 -19.74 -10.24
CA VAL A 177 1.32 -20.78 -9.70
C VAL A 177 1.38 -22.05 -10.53
N LYS A 178 1.38 -22.00 -11.88
CA LYS A 178 1.31 -23.20 -12.75
C LYS A 178 2.68 -23.80 -13.08
N HIS A 179 3.72 -22.99 -13.25
CA HIS A 179 5.05 -23.43 -13.71
C HIS A 179 6.19 -23.10 -12.72
N PRO A 180 6.11 -23.54 -11.46
CA PRO A 180 7.07 -23.14 -10.43
C PRO A 180 8.50 -23.65 -10.64
N ALA A 181 8.65 -24.84 -11.23
CA ALA A 181 9.95 -25.44 -11.52
C ALA A 181 10.67 -24.73 -12.67
N TRP A 182 9.92 -24.28 -13.69
CA TRP A 182 10.50 -23.52 -14.80
C TRP A 182 11.01 -22.15 -14.34
N LEU A 183 10.24 -21.47 -13.48
CA LEU A 183 10.62 -20.15 -12.96
C LEU A 183 11.85 -20.25 -12.05
N SER A 184 11.90 -21.25 -11.16
CA SER A 184 13.06 -21.44 -10.27
C SER A 184 14.34 -21.71 -11.05
N LEU A 185 14.27 -22.49 -12.14
CA LEU A 185 15.40 -22.74 -13.04
C LEU A 185 15.88 -21.48 -13.79
N ARG A 186 14.95 -20.62 -14.23
CA ARG A 186 15.29 -19.35 -14.90
C ARG A 186 15.91 -18.34 -13.95
N LEU A 187 15.33 -18.18 -12.75
CA LEU A 187 15.87 -17.30 -11.71
C LEU A 187 17.26 -17.78 -11.24
N ARG A 188 17.50 -19.09 -11.19
CA ARG A 188 18.82 -19.67 -10.92
C ARG A 188 19.87 -19.21 -11.93
N LYS A 189 19.59 -19.28 -13.23
CA LYS A 189 20.54 -18.87 -14.28
C LYS A 189 20.92 -17.39 -14.18
N MET A 190 19.99 -16.52 -13.77
CA MET A 190 20.29 -15.10 -13.54
C MET A 190 21.08 -14.85 -12.25
N GLY A 191 20.80 -15.62 -11.18
CA GLY A 191 21.42 -15.45 -9.86
C GLY A 191 22.81 -16.08 -9.69
N GLN A 192 23.23 -16.96 -10.60
CA GLN A 192 24.54 -17.65 -10.54
C GLN A 192 25.76 -16.70 -10.56
N ARG A 193 25.60 -15.48 -11.07
CA ARG A 193 26.69 -14.49 -11.05
C ARG A 193 26.95 -13.88 -9.65
N TRP A 194 26.04 -14.05 -8.68
CA TRP A 194 26.00 -13.23 -7.46
C TRP A 194 25.93 -14.05 -6.14
N ARG A 195 25.99 -15.39 -6.12
CA ARG A 195 25.81 -16.16 -4.85
C ARG A 195 26.62 -17.47 -4.71
N SER A 196 27.10 -17.69 -3.48
CA SER A 196 27.76 -18.88 -2.92
C SER A 196 26.82 -19.76 -2.05
N ASP A 197 27.16 -21.06 -1.99
CA ASP A 197 26.80 -22.21 -1.10
C ASP A 197 25.49 -22.34 -0.30
N GLN A 198 24.67 -21.31 -0.10
CA GLN A 198 23.43 -21.40 0.70
C GLN A 198 22.21 -21.83 -0.12
N GLN A 199 22.37 -22.93 -0.86
CA GLN A 199 21.59 -23.21 -2.08
C GLN A 199 20.47 -24.25 -1.92
N SER A 200 20.52 -25.09 -0.88
CA SER A 200 19.50 -26.12 -0.60
C SER A 200 18.22 -25.53 0.01
N ASP A 201 18.35 -24.63 0.99
CA ASP A 201 17.22 -23.99 1.70
C ASP A 201 16.35 -23.11 0.79
N GLN A 202 16.96 -22.41 -0.17
CA GLN A 202 16.21 -21.48 -1.03
C GLN A 202 15.23 -22.20 -1.97
N ASN A 203 15.57 -23.42 -2.42
CA ASN A 203 14.70 -24.18 -3.31
C ASN A 203 13.49 -24.77 -2.57
N GLN A 204 13.70 -25.22 -1.33
CA GLN A 204 12.63 -25.66 -0.44
C GLN A 204 11.68 -24.49 -0.12
N GLY A 205 12.22 -23.30 0.17
CA GLY A 205 11.42 -22.10 0.40
C GLY A 205 10.53 -21.70 -0.78
N TRP A 206 11.04 -21.75 -2.01
CA TRP A 206 10.25 -21.44 -3.21
C TRP A 206 9.11 -22.45 -3.45
N GLN A 207 9.41 -23.74 -3.33
CA GLN A 207 8.39 -24.78 -3.47
C GLN A 207 7.32 -24.68 -2.38
N ALA A 208 7.72 -24.38 -1.14
CA ALA A 208 6.80 -24.13 -0.04
C ALA A 208 5.89 -22.91 -0.30
N LEU A 209 6.44 -21.81 -0.83
CA LEU A 209 5.68 -20.63 -1.23
C LEU A 209 4.61 -20.99 -2.27
N VAL A 210 4.99 -21.66 -3.36
CA VAL A 210 4.05 -22.00 -4.43
C VAL A 210 2.97 -22.95 -3.93
N THR A 211 3.35 -23.94 -3.14
CA THR A 211 2.40 -24.91 -2.55
C THR A 211 1.39 -24.20 -1.65
N LEU A 212 1.84 -23.25 -0.83
CA LEU A 212 0.98 -22.42 0.00
C LEU A 212 0.01 -21.58 -0.83
N LEU A 213 0.49 -20.93 -1.88
CA LEU A 213 -0.35 -20.15 -2.79
C LEU A 213 -1.41 -21.03 -3.48
N ARG A 214 -1.01 -22.17 -4.06
CA ARG A 214 -1.93 -23.13 -4.68
C ARG A 214 -3.01 -23.58 -3.69
N LYS A 215 -2.62 -23.97 -2.48
CA LYS A 215 -3.55 -24.42 -1.43
C LYS A 215 -4.53 -23.31 -1.05
N SER A 216 -4.05 -22.09 -0.87
CA SER A 216 -4.91 -20.93 -0.56
C SER A 216 -5.89 -20.65 -1.69
N PHE A 217 -5.44 -20.64 -2.95
CA PHE A 217 -6.29 -20.37 -4.11
C PHE A 217 -7.34 -21.46 -4.38
N SER A 218 -7.04 -22.73 -4.08
CA SER A 218 -7.98 -23.82 -4.31
C SER A 218 -8.95 -24.05 -3.15
N GLN A 219 -8.48 -23.97 -1.90
CA GLN A 219 -9.25 -24.37 -0.71
C GLN A 219 -9.90 -23.22 0.04
N GLN A 220 -9.45 -21.98 -0.13
CA GLN A 220 -9.92 -20.82 0.65
C GLN A 220 -10.62 -19.76 -0.23
N LYS A 221 -11.30 -20.21 -1.29
CA LYS A 221 -12.11 -19.37 -2.19
C LYS A 221 -13.04 -18.36 -1.48
N PRO A 222 -13.81 -18.72 -0.43
CA PRO A 222 -14.68 -17.75 0.23
C PRO A 222 -13.91 -16.61 0.91
N ARG A 223 -12.76 -16.91 1.53
CA ARG A 223 -11.92 -15.87 2.16
C ARG A 223 -11.29 -14.95 1.13
N LEU A 224 -10.88 -15.50 -0.01
CA LEU A 224 -10.34 -14.73 -1.13
C LEU A 224 -11.41 -13.85 -1.78
N ALA A 225 -12.62 -14.38 -1.99
CA ALA A 225 -13.75 -13.62 -2.51
C ALA A 225 -14.12 -12.46 -1.56
N LEU A 226 -14.13 -12.72 -0.25
CA LEU A 226 -14.36 -11.69 0.75
C LEU A 226 -13.23 -10.64 0.75
N ALA A 227 -11.97 -11.04 0.59
CA ALA A 227 -10.85 -10.11 0.45
C ALA A 227 -10.97 -9.21 -0.80
N VAL A 228 -11.42 -9.76 -1.93
CA VAL A 228 -11.76 -8.99 -3.14
C VAL A 228 -12.91 -8.02 -2.85
N GLY A 229 -13.98 -8.49 -2.19
CA GLY A 229 -15.11 -7.67 -1.79
C GLY A 229 -14.71 -6.49 -0.89
N LEU A 230 -13.83 -6.71 0.09
CA LEU A 230 -13.31 -5.64 0.96
C LEU A 230 -12.45 -4.63 0.19
N ALA A 231 -11.66 -5.08 -0.79
CA ALA A 231 -10.89 -4.16 -1.62
C ALA A 231 -11.79 -3.31 -2.53
N LEU A 232 -12.84 -3.89 -3.12
CA LEU A 232 -13.83 -3.16 -3.90
C LEU A 232 -14.63 -2.20 -3.01
N ALA A 233 -15.02 -2.61 -1.80
CA ALA A 233 -15.64 -1.74 -0.81
C ALA A 233 -14.71 -0.59 -0.41
N GLY A 234 -13.40 -0.84 -0.29
CA GLY A 234 -12.39 0.19 -0.05
C GLY A 234 -12.35 1.22 -1.18
N TRP A 235 -12.45 0.79 -2.44
CA TRP A 235 -12.58 1.69 -3.59
C TRP A 235 -13.88 2.48 -3.58
N GLY A 236 -14.99 1.84 -3.22
CA GLY A 236 -16.28 2.52 -3.01
C GLY A 236 -16.16 3.60 -1.93
N ALA A 237 -15.49 3.31 -0.82
CA ALA A 237 -15.25 4.28 0.26
C ALA A 237 -14.36 5.45 -0.19
N LEU A 238 -13.36 5.20 -1.06
CA LEU A 238 -12.53 6.26 -1.65
C LEU A 238 -13.34 7.17 -2.60
N LEU A 239 -14.23 6.60 -3.41
CA LEU A 239 -15.15 7.39 -4.25
C LEU A 239 -16.14 8.19 -3.41
N LEU A 240 -16.64 7.60 -2.34
CA LEU A 240 -17.51 8.27 -1.38
C LEU A 240 -16.78 9.42 -0.69
N GLU A 241 -15.54 9.21 -0.24
CA GLU A 241 -14.69 10.26 0.33
C GLU A 241 -14.55 11.43 -0.63
N LEU A 242 -14.16 11.18 -1.88
CA LEU A 242 -14.01 12.24 -2.88
C LEU A 242 -15.32 12.99 -3.12
N THR A 243 -16.44 12.26 -3.23
CA THR A 243 -17.75 12.87 -3.44
C THR A 243 -18.16 13.76 -2.27
N LEU A 244 -17.87 13.34 -1.04
CA LEU A 244 -18.15 14.13 0.16
C LEU A 244 -17.25 15.36 0.26
N LEU A 245 -15.96 15.22 -0.03
CA LEU A 245 -15.04 16.37 -0.05
C LEU A 245 -15.48 17.42 -1.07
N LEU A 246 -15.97 17.01 -2.24
CA LEU A 246 -16.53 17.94 -3.23
C LEU A 246 -17.81 18.62 -2.72
N ARG A 247 -18.67 17.89 -2.00
CA ARG A 247 -19.88 18.47 -1.40
C ARG A 247 -19.58 19.46 -0.28
N PHE A 248 -18.54 19.22 0.53
CA PHE A 248 -18.09 20.17 1.54
C PHE A 248 -17.57 21.49 0.95
N LEU A 249 -17.21 21.49 -0.34
CA LEU A 249 -16.79 22.66 -1.09
C LEU A 249 -17.97 23.28 -1.88
N ASP A 250 -19.21 22.95 -1.49
CA ASP A 250 -20.45 23.38 -2.13
C ASP A 250 -20.55 23.02 -3.63
N LEU A 251 -19.86 21.96 -4.05
CA LEU A 251 -19.95 21.43 -5.41
C LEU A 251 -20.97 20.29 -5.47
N ALA A 252 -21.77 20.29 -6.54
CA ALA A 252 -22.62 19.17 -6.92
C ALA A 252 -21.97 18.41 -8.09
N PRO A 253 -20.99 17.52 -7.83
CA PRO A 253 -20.25 16.90 -8.91
C PRO A 253 -21.12 15.86 -9.62
N THR A 254 -21.09 15.89 -10.96
CA THR A 254 -21.65 14.82 -11.78
C THR A 254 -20.82 13.55 -11.63
N LEU A 255 -21.41 12.39 -11.91
CA LEU A 255 -20.70 11.11 -11.85
C LEU A 255 -19.43 11.13 -12.72
N THR A 256 -19.54 11.66 -13.95
CA THR A 256 -18.40 11.81 -14.87
C THR A 256 -17.32 12.73 -14.28
N GLY A 257 -17.70 13.80 -13.59
CA GLY A 257 -16.76 14.70 -12.92
C GLY A 257 -16.01 14.02 -11.77
N VAL A 258 -16.72 13.28 -10.91
CA VAL A 258 -16.10 12.50 -9.82
C VAL A 258 -15.12 11.47 -10.39
N VAL A 259 -15.52 10.75 -11.44
CA VAL A 259 -14.65 9.75 -12.07
C VAL A 259 -13.44 10.40 -12.73
N LEU A 260 -13.59 11.53 -13.43
CA LEU A 260 -12.47 12.26 -14.03
C LEU A 260 -11.44 12.67 -12.97
N ILE A 261 -11.91 13.28 -11.88
CA ILE A 261 -11.05 13.72 -10.77
C ILE A 261 -10.36 12.51 -10.14
N MET A 262 -11.09 11.42 -9.84
CA MET A 262 -10.52 10.21 -9.24
C MET A 262 -9.48 9.56 -10.17
N VAL A 263 -9.78 9.39 -11.46
CA VAL A 263 -8.85 8.82 -12.45
C VAL A 263 -7.60 9.68 -12.58
N GLY A 264 -7.76 11.00 -12.68
CA GLY A 264 -6.64 11.94 -12.74
C GLY A 264 -5.72 11.81 -11.53
N MET A 265 -6.28 11.89 -10.32
CA MET A 265 -5.51 11.73 -9.07
C MET A 265 -4.77 10.39 -9.02
N ARG A 266 -5.40 9.30 -9.47
CA ARG A 266 -4.80 7.96 -9.45
C ARG A 266 -3.71 7.78 -10.50
N LEU A 267 -3.86 8.35 -11.69
CA LEU A 267 -2.80 8.39 -12.69
C LEU A 267 -1.62 9.23 -12.20
N ALA A 268 -1.89 10.36 -11.53
CA ALA A 268 -0.87 11.21 -10.93
C ALA A 268 -0.05 10.49 -9.84
N MET A 269 -0.68 9.58 -9.09
CA MET A 269 0.00 8.73 -8.08
C MET A 269 0.90 7.64 -8.69
N LEU A 270 0.74 7.30 -9.97
CA LEU A 270 1.62 6.34 -10.66
C LEU A 270 2.96 6.96 -11.08
N LEU A 271 3.04 8.29 -11.14
CA LEU A 271 4.29 8.98 -11.40
C LEU A 271 5.24 8.78 -10.21
N PRO A 272 6.55 8.61 -10.45
CA PRO A 272 7.54 8.30 -9.41
C PRO A 272 7.92 9.53 -8.57
N MET A 273 6.92 10.28 -8.09
CA MET A 273 7.08 11.45 -7.24
C MET A 273 6.78 11.09 -5.78
N PRO A 274 7.65 11.44 -4.82
CA PRO A 274 7.41 11.16 -3.40
C PRO A 274 6.11 11.85 -2.96
N GLY A 275 5.22 11.08 -2.31
CA GLY A 275 3.91 11.56 -1.86
C GLY A 275 2.99 12.12 -2.96
N GLY A 276 3.28 11.91 -4.25
CA GLY A 276 2.55 12.51 -5.36
C GLY A 276 2.53 14.04 -5.34
N ILE A 277 3.56 14.67 -4.75
CA ILE A 277 3.67 16.13 -4.64
C ILE A 277 3.87 16.73 -6.03
N GLY A 278 3.07 17.75 -6.34
CA GLY A 278 3.06 18.44 -7.62
C GLY A 278 2.20 17.73 -8.67
N THR A 279 2.20 16.39 -8.72
CA THR A 279 1.44 15.64 -9.73
C THR A 279 -0.05 15.56 -9.39
N ILE A 280 -0.38 15.33 -8.12
CA ILE A 280 -1.78 15.29 -7.67
C ILE A 280 -2.38 16.70 -7.78
N GLU A 281 -1.66 17.74 -7.37
CA GLU A 281 -2.08 19.14 -7.49
C GLU A 281 -2.32 19.53 -8.95
N ALA A 282 -1.38 19.23 -9.85
CA ALA A 282 -1.53 19.51 -11.26
C ALA A 282 -2.74 18.78 -11.86
N SER A 283 -2.94 17.50 -11.50
CA SER A 283 -4.11 16.76 -11.94
C SER A 283 -5.41 17.35 -11.43
N LEU A 284 -5.48 17.77 -10.16
CA LEU A 284 -6.67 18.36 -9.58
C LEU A 284 -7.02 19.69 -10.23
N LEU A 285 -6.02 20.58 -10.39
CA LEU A 285 -6.21 21.86 -11.07
C LEU A 285 -6.66 21.66 -12.52
N TRP A 286 -6.05 20.71 -13.24
CA TRP A 286 -6.44 20.38 -14.61
C TRP A 286 -7.87 19.83 -14.69
N SER A 287 -8.25 18.88 -13.83
CA SER A 287 -9.59 18.31 -13.81
C SER A 287 -10.65 19.37 -13.48
N PHE A 288 -10.38 20.28 -12.54
CA PHE A 288 -11.30 21.35 -12.18
C PHE A 288 -11.44 22.39 -13.30
N ALA A 289 -10.32 22.81 -13.90
CA ALA A 289 -10.32 23.71 -15.04
C ALA A 289 -11.12 23.11 -16.21
N TYR A 290 -10.91 21.83 -16.49
CA TYR A 290 -11.64 21.13 -17.55
C TYR A 290 -13.16 21.05 -17.27
N LEU A 291 -13.54 20.77 -16.03
CA LEU A 291 -14.95 20.67 -15.62
C LEU A 291 -15.62 22.04 -15.43
N ASN A 292 -14.92 23.15 -15.70
CA ASN A 292 -15.35 24.51 -15.39
C ASN A 292 -15.75 24.70 -13.91
N LEU A 293 -15.05 24.01 -13.00
CA LEU A 293 -15.23 24.15 -11.56
C LEU A 293 -14.31 25.26 -11.01
N PRO A 294 -14.70 25.93 -9.90
CA PRO A 294 -13.87 26.97 -9.30
C PRO A 294 -12.49 26.45 -8.88
N LEU A 295 -11.41 27.12 -9.32
CA LEU A 295 -10.04 26.75 -8.93
C LEU A 295 -9.79 26.94 -7.43
N SER A 296 -10.53 27.82 -6.77
CA SER A 296 -10.54 27.95 -5.30
C SER A 296 -11.01 26.67 -4.61
N ALA A 297 -12.01 25.98 -5.17
CA ALA A 297 -12.46 24.69 -4.66
C ALA A 297 -11.42 23.58 -4.92
N ALA A 298 -10.68 23.64 -6.03
CA ALA A 298 -9.55 22.74 -6.26
C ALA A 298 -8.48 22.90 -5.17
N ALA A 299 -8.15 24.14 -4.80
CA ALA A 299 -7.23 24.44 -3.70
C ALA A 299 -7.74 23.91 -2.35
N GLY A 300 -9.04 24.08 -2.06
CA GLY A 300 -9.69 23.50 -0.88
C GLY A 300 -9.57 21.98 -0.83
N LEU A 301 -9.79 21.29 -1.96
CA LEU A 301 -9.64 19.84 -2.04
C LEU A 301 -8.19 19.38 -1.84
N ILE A 302 -7.22 20.11 -2.42
CA ILE A 302 -5.79 19.86 -2.21
C ILE A 302 -5.47 19.97 -0.72
N VAL A 303 -5.90 21.05 -0.07
CA VAL A 303 -5.69 21.27 1.37
C VAL A 303 -6.24 20.11 2.20
N LEU A 304 -7.49 19.71 1.98
CA LEU A 304 -8.13 18.64 2.76
C LEU A 304 -7.43 17.29 2.55
N THR A 305 -7.13 16.94 1.31
CA THR A 305 -6.42 15.68 1.01
C THR A 305 -5.01 15.65 1.62
N ARG A 306 -4.29 16.79 1.59
CA ARG A 306 -2.97 16.91 2.23
C ARG A 306 -3.04 16.87 3.76
N LEU A 307 -4.06 17.47 4.36
CA LEU A 307 -4.26 17.41 5.80
C LEU A 307 -4.45 15.96 6.27
N ARG A 308 -5.30 15.20 5.56
CA ARG A 308 -5.47 13.77 5.81
C ARG A 308 -4.15 13.02 5.68
N ASP A 309 -3.40 13.26 4.60
CA ASP A 309 -2.12 12.58 4.40
C ASP A 309 -1.15 12.85 5.56
N VAL A 310 -1.06 14.10 6.04
CA VAL A 310 -0.26 14.46 7.24
C VAL A 310 -0.72 13.69 8.48
N VAL A 311 -2.03 13.63 8.76
CA VAL A 311 -2.57 12.87 9.89
C VAL A 311 -2.20 11.39 9.79
N VAL A 312 -2.34 10.79 8.60
CA VAL A 312 -1.98 9.39 8.34
C VAL A 312 -0.48 9.15 8.56
N LEU A 313 0.37 10.09 8.15
CA LEU A 313 1.82 10.01 8.34
C LEU A 313 2.22 10.11 9.81
N LEU A 314 1.59 11.00 10.58
CA LEU A 314 1.81 11.11 12.02
C LEU A 314 1.43 9.81 12.75
N ILE A 315 0.29 9.20 12.38
CA ILE A 315 -0.11 7.89 12.90
C ILE A 315 0.93 6.83 12.52
N GLY A 316 1.43 6.85 11.29
CA GLY A 316 2.51 5.96 10.82
C GLY A 316 3.79 6.10 11.63
N LEU A 317 4.18 7.32 11.97
CA LEU A 317 5.36 7.61 12.79
C LEU A 317 5.21 7.06 14.22
N LEU A 318 4.05 7.29 14.84
CA LEU A 318 3.73 6.76 16.17
C LEU A 318 3.72 5.22 16.18
N CYS A 319 3.17 4.61 15.12
CA CYS A 319 3.16 3.17 14.94
C CYS A 319 4.57 2.60 14.78
N LEU A 320 5.43 3.25 14.00
CA LEU A 320 6.82 2.84 13.79
C LEU A 320 7.62 2.94 15.10
N ALA A 321 7.44 4.02 15.85
CA ALA A 321 8.04 4.18 17.18
C ALA A 321 7.58 3.08 18.16
N GLY A 322 6.29 2.75 18.14
CA GLY A 322 5.74 1.65 18.96
C GLY A 322 6.30 0.27 18.58
N LEU A 323 6.46 0.00 17.29
CA LEU A 323 7.06 -1.25 16.81
C LEU A 323 8.52 -1.39 17.27
N ARG A 324 9.31 -0.30 17.19
CA ARG A 324 10.71 -0.28 17.65
C ARG A 324 10.86 -0.54 19.15
N ARG A 325 10.01 0.09 19.97
CA ARG A 325 10.03 -0.13 21.43
C ARG A 325 9.81 -1.60 21.79
N THR A 326 8.93 -2.26 21.04
CA THR A 326 8.61 -3.67 21.26
C THR A 326 9.79 -4.58 20.88
N GLU A 327 10.59 -4.22 19.87
CA GLU A 327 11.84 -4.92 19.55
C GLU A 327 12.87 -4.80 20.67
N THR A 328 13.08 -3.58 21.21
CA THR A 328 14.07 -3.34 22.26
C THR A 328 13.75 -4.06 23.56
N THR A 329 12.47 -4.17 23.94
CA THR A 329 12.05 -4.94 25.12
C THR A 329 12.13 -6.45 24.91
N GLY A 330 11.93 -6.93 23.67
CA GLY A 330 12.08 -8.35 23.33
C GLY A 330 13.53 -8.84 23.34
N ILE A 331 14.50 -7.95 23.06
CA ILE A 331 15.94 -8.27 23.10
C ILE A 331 16.47 -8.33 24.55
N GLN A 332 15.81 -7.66 25.51
CA GLN A 332 16.22 -7.66 26.92
C GLN A 332 15.72 -8.86 27.73
N ASN A 333 14.76 -9.66 27.23
CA ASN A 333 14.31 -10.91 27.86
C ASN A 333 14.61 -12.17 27.01
N PRO A 334 15.87 -12.60 26.84
CA PRO A 334 16.17 -13.90 26.25
C PRO A 334 16.23 -15.06 27.26
N THR A 335 15.91 -14.85 28.55
CA THR A 335 16.04 -15.91 29.58
C THR A 335 14.81 -15.99 30.47
N THR A 336 13.89 -16.90 30.15
CA THR A 336 13.06 -17.69 31.11
C THR A 336 12.10 -18.60 30.32
N SER A 337 12.62 -19.52 29.50
CA SER A 337 11.81 -20.65 29.02
C SER A 337 12.68 -21.85 28.63
N GLU A 338 13.65 -22.22 29.47
CA GLU A 338 14.31 -23.52 29.42
C GLU A 338 14.78 -23.90 30.83
N ALA A 339 13.87 -24.50 31.60
CA ALA A 339 14.19 -25.31 32.78
C ALA A 339 13.03 -26.28 33.02
N GLY A 340 12.97 -27.32 32.20
CA GLY A 340 12.01 -28.40 32.29
C GLY A 340 12.68 -29.71 31.87
N THR A 341 13.81 -30.03 32.49
CA THR A 341 14.52 -31.29 32.31
C THR A 341 13.66 -32.42 32.89
N ILE A 342 12.88 -33.09 32.04
CA ILE A 342 12.25 -34.36 32.40
C ILE A 342 13.34 -35.44 32.35
N ARG A 343 13.83 -35.83 33.53
CA ARG A 343 14.67 -37.02 33.71
C ARG A 343 13.82 -38.26 33.39
N ILE A 344 14.32 -39.10 32.49
CA ILE A 344 13.91 -40.49 32.31
C ILE A 344 14.56 -41.29 33.44
N PRO A 345 13.84 -42.06 34.27
CA PRO A 345 14.47 -43.09 35.08
C PRO A 345 14.64 -44.34 34.21
N ILE A 346 15.89 -44.77 34.10
CA ILE A 346 16.24 -46.17 33.87
C ILE A 346 16.06 -46.82 35.25
N ASP A 347 15.12 -47.75 35.34
CA ASP A 347 15.24 -49.07 35.99
C ASP A 347 13.98 -49.89 35.69
#